data_AF-A0A8D8ZS15-F1
#
_entry.id   AF-A0A8D8ZS15-F1
#
_cell.length_a   1.000
_cell.length_b   1.000
_cell.length_c   1.000
_cell.angle_alpha   90.00
_cell.angle_beta   90.00
_cell.angle_gamma   90.00
#
_symmetry.space_group_name_H-M   'P 1'
#
loop_
_entity.id
_entity.type
_entity.pdbx_description
1 polymer ?
#
loop_
_entity_poly.entity_id
_entity_poly.type
_entity_poly.pdbx_seq_one_letter_code
_entity_poly.pdbx_strand_id
1 'polypeptide(L)'
;SYYTKVQGEQIHFSKEERSLIEGFQKQGIQTLGFIPASLIKPHYQAGHSAFLVPNEESGFKLAGLLLKTCSEMNRVMLCSVVWRKMGKPRLSALIPHLEDGTYPNGFFLKPLPYSEEIRSEVQNNLKSFDNSETEGKARTAMSLIKSFTNPDFVVGSIRNPKLDTEWAAVEALALQRTDMEKIKDETMPPSHGVKRILDMDDD
;
A
#
# COMPACT_ATOMS: atom_id res chain seq x y z
N SER A 1 9.35 -32.12 -15.86
CA SER A 1 10.07 -32.47 -14.63
C SER A 1 10.55 -31.17 -14.00
N TYR A 2 10.11 -30.88 -12.78
CA TYR A 2 10.63 -29.73 -12.03
C TYR A 2 11.83 -30.23 -11.22
N TYR A 3 12.89 -29.43 -11.11
CA TYR A 3 14.02 -29.80 -10.25
C TYR A 3 14.54 -28.59 -9.48
N THR A 4 15.09 -28.84 -8.31
CA THR A 4 15.83 -27.87 -7.51
C THR A 4 17.24 -28.41 -7.26
N LYS A 5 18.25 -27.54 -7.29
CA LYS A 5 19.64 -27.94 -7.04
C LYS A 5 20.03 -27.57 -5.61
N VAL A 6 20.42 -28.55 -4.80
CA VAL A 6 20.88 -28.35 -3.43
C VAL A 6 22.26 -28.96 -3.29
N GLN A 7 23.26 -28.16 -2.90
CA GLN A 7 24.66 -28.58 -2.72
C GLN A 7 25.28 -29.37 -3.90
N GLY A 8 24.83 -29.11 -5.14
CA GLY A 8 25.35 -29.80 -6.32
C GLY A 8 24.45 -30.91 -6.85
N GLU A 9 23.55 -31.44 -6.03
CA GLU A 9 22.62 -32.52 -6.41
C GLU A 9 21.32 -31.97 -6.98
N GLN A 10 20.78 -32.66 -8.00
CA GLN A 10 19.49 -32.34 -8.59
C GLN A 10 18.39 -33.17 -7.94
N ILE A 11 17.47 -32.50 -7.26
CA ILE A 11 16.28 -33.13 -6.68
C ILE A 11 15.12 -32.89 -7.63
N HIS A 12 14.56 -33.97 -8.17
CA HIS A 12 13.45 -33.93 -9.12
C HIS A 12 12.11 -34.08 -8.40
N PHE A 13 11.12 -33.33 -8.86
CA PHE A 13 9.74 -33.40 -8.40
C PHE A 13 8.79 -33.60 -9.59
N SER A 14 7.84 -34.51 -9.40
CA SER A 14 6.65 -34.62 -10.22
C SER A 14 5.74 -33.39 -10.03
N LYS A 15 4.75 -33.26 -10.92
CA LYS A 15 3.77 -32.16 -10.82
C LYS A 15 2.87 -32.36 -9.60
N GLU A 16 2.55 -33.61 -9.28
CA GLU A 16 1.73 -34.01 -8.14
C GLU A 16 2.44 -33.70 -6.82
N GLU A 17 3.71 -34.07 -6.68
CA GLU A 17 4.50 -33.79 -5.46
C GLU A 17 4.63 -32.30 -5.20
N ARG A 18 4.89 -31.51 -6.26
CA ARG A 18 4.94 -30.05 -6.13
C ARG A 18 3.61 -29.48 -5.65
N SER A 19 2.49 -29.98 -6.18
CA SER A 19 1.15 -29.56 -5.76
C SER A 19 0.85 -29.93 -4.31
N LEU A 20 1.36 -31.06 -3.81
CA LEU A 20 1.25 -31.46 -2.41
C LEU A 20 2.06 -30.56 -1.48
N ILE A 21 3.30 -30.22 -1.89
CA ILE A 21 4.20 -29.34 -1.11
C ILE A 21 3.64 -27.92 -1.01
N GLU A 22 3.10 -27.37 -2.11
CA GLU A 22 2.51 -26.02 -2.12
C GLU A 22 1.23 -25.93 -1.29
N GLY A 23 0.60 -27.08 -0.99
CA GLY A 23 -0.58 -27.18 -0.14
C GLY A 23 -1.87 -26.73 -0.83
N PHE A 24 -2.94 -27.48 -0.64
CA PHE A 24 -4.27 -27.09 -1.14
C PHE A 24 -4.93 -26.13 -0.16
N GLN A 25 -4.82 -24.82 -0.41
CA GLN A 25 -5.64 -23.82 0.27
C GLN A 25 -6.80 -23.44 -0.65
N LYS A 26 -8.03 -23.41 -0.10
CA LYS A 26 -9.21 -23.00 -0.85
C LYS A 26 -9.08 -21.52 -1.20
N GLN A 27 -9.34 -21.18 -2.46
CA GLN A 27 -9.41 -19.80 -2.91
C GLN A 27 -10.48 -19.03 -2.10
N GLY A 28 -10.14 -17.84 -1.64
CA GLY A 28 -11.04 -16.98 -0.87
C GLY A 28 -10.37 -16.24 0.27
N ILE A 29 -11.20 -15.65 1.11
CA ILE A 29 -10.80 -14.91 2.31
C ILE A 29 -11.33 -15.71 3.51
N GLN A 30 -10.42 -16.18 4.35
CA GLN A 30 -10.76 -16.90 5.57
C GLN A 30 -10.41 -16.04 6.78
N THR A 31 -11.41 -15.68 7.58
CA THR A 31 -11.21 -14.99 8.86
C THR A 31 -10.53 -15.92 9.86
N LEU A 32 -9.41 -15.48 10.41
CA LEU A 32 -8.64 -16.16 11.45
C LEU A 32 -9.01 -15.65 12.84
N GLY A 33 -9.36 -14.37 12.96
CA GLY A 33 -9.77 -13.76 14.23
C GLY A 33 -9.92 -12.25 14.14
N PHE A 34 -10.09 -11.61 15.30
CA PHE A 34 -10.22 -10.17 15.44
C PHE A 34 -9.15 -9.64 16.38
N ILE A 35 -8.45 -8.59 15.97
CA ILE A 35 -7.38 -7.98 16.77
C ILE A 35 -7.61 -6.46 16.91
N PRO A 36 -7.05 -5.81 17.95
CA PRO A 36 -7.11 -4.35 18.07
C PRO A 36 -6.49 -3.66 16.85
N ALA A 37 -7.15 -2.61 16.35
CA ALA A 37 -6.64 -1.85 15.20
C ALA A 37 -5.25 -1.24 15.44
N SER A 38 -4.93 -0.92 16.71
CA SER A 38 -3.63 -0.36 17.12
C SER A 38 -2.43 -1.26 16.84
N LEU A 39 -2.64 -2.57 16.63
CA LEU A 39 -1.59 -3.52 16.25
C LEU A 39 -1.23 -3.44 14.77
N ILE A 40 -2.12 -2.93 13.91
CA ILE A 40 -1.85 -2.73 12.50
C ILE A 40 -1.14 -1.39 12.32
N LYS A 41 0.19 -1.44 12.20
CA LYS A 41 0.99 -0.22 12.00
C LYS A 41 0.92 0.27 10.55
N PRO A 42 1.03 1.59 10.32
CA PRO A 42 1.05 2.15 8.96
C PRO A 42 2.13 1.51 8.08
N HIS A 43 3.33 1.30 8.61
CA HIS A 43 4.48 0.73 7.91
C HIS A 43 4.41 -0.79 7.66
N TYR A 44 3.43 -1.51 8.22
CA TYR A 44 3.22 -2.95 7.95
C TYR A 44 2.43 -3.16 6.65
N GLN A 45 2.94 -2.64 5.54
CA GLN A 45 2.32 -2.78 4.23
C GLN A 45 3.17 -3.73 3.38
N ALA A 46 2.62 -4.87 3.00
CA ALA A 46 3.32 -5.84 2.18
C ALA A 46 2.54 -6.07 0.88
N GLY A 47 2.75 -5.21 -0.11
CA GLY A 47 2.09 -5.29 -1.42
C GLY A 47 0.87 -4.36 -1.55
N HIS A 48 0.11 -4.57 -2.63
CA HIS A 48 -1.05 -3.73 -2.94
C HIS A 48 -2.24 -4.05 -2.04
N SER A 49 -2.90 -3.00 -1.55
CA SER A 49 -4.17 -3.12 -0.85
C SER A 49 -5.33 -3.32 -1.84
N ALA A 50 -6.44 -3.85 -1.34
CA ALA A 50 -7.70 -3.92 -2.06
C ALA A 50 -8.83 -3.34 -1.20
N PHE A 51 -9.94 -2.99 -1.84
CA PHE A 51 -11.16 -2.58 -1.14
C PHE A 51 -12.25 -3.63 -1.38
N LEU A 52 -12.87 -4.09 -0.29
CA LEU A 52 -13.85 -5.17 -0.33
C LEU A 52 -15.24 -4.62 -0.01
N VAL A 53 -16.17 -4.91 -0.92
CA VAL A 53 -17.60 -4.64 -0.78
C VAL A 53 -18.35 -5.95 -1.00
N PRO A 54 -19.44 -6.22 -0.26
CA PRO A 54 -20.27 -7.40 -0.51
C PRO A 54 -20.83 -7.37 -1.92
N ASN A 55 -20.83 -8.52 -2.59
CA ASN A 55 -21.37 -8.65 -3.96
C ASN A 55 -22.82 -9.14 -4.00
N GLU A 56 -23.29 -9.83 -2.95
CA GLU A 56 -24.61 -10.45 -2.91
C GLU A 56 -25.52 -9.80 -1.86
N GLU A 57 -26.80 -9.60 -2.22
CA GLU A 57 -27.84 -9.02 -1.36
C GLU A 57 -27.92 -9.68 0.03
N SER A 58 -27.81 -11.01 0.05
CA SER A 58 -27.79 -11.84 1.26
C SER A 58 -26.63 -11.49 2.21
N GLY A 59 -25.48 -11.10 1.67
CA GLY A 59 -24.26 -10.79 2.39
C GLY A 59 -24.19 -9.37 2.95
N PHE A 60 -24.94 -8.39 2.39
CA PHE A 60 -24.85 -7.00 2.84
C PHE A 60 -25.28 -6.81 4.29
N LYS A 61 -26.32 -7.52 4.75
CA LYS A 61 -26.77 -7.42 6.15
C LYS A 61 -25.68 -7.87 7.13
N LEU A 62 -25.07 -9.03 6.85
CA LEU A 62 -24.01 -9.57 7.69
C LEU A 62 -22.75 -8.69 7.63
N ALA A 63 -22.34 -8.29 6.43
CA ALA A 63 -21.17 -7.44 6.24
C ALA A 63 -21.34 -6.05 6.85
N GLY A 64 -22.53 -5.45 6.73
CA GLY A 64 -22.86 -4.17 7.36
C GLY A 64 -22.86 -4.25 8.88
N LEU A 65 -23.41 -5.33 9.45
CA LEU A 65 -23.33 -5.57 10.90
C LEU A 65 -21.86 -5.75 11.34
N LEU A 66 -21.10 -6.59 10.64
CA LEU A 66 -19.70 -6.86 10.93
C LEU A 66 -18.85 -5.58 10.84
N LEU A 67 -19.09 -4.76 9.83
CA LEU A 67 -18.43 -3.47 9.63
C LEU A 67 -18.69 -2.55 10.82
N LYS A 68 -19.96 -2.37 11.18
CA LYS A 68 -20.37 -1.53 12.30
C LYS A 68 -19.76 -2.01 13.61
N THR A 69 -19.86 -3.31 13.91
CA THR A 69 -19.30 -3.88 15.14
C THR A 69 -17.78 -3.76 15.20
N CYS A 70 -17.07 -4.02 14.12
CA CYS A 70 -15.61 -3.85 14.08
C CYS A 70 -15.19 -2.39 14.29
N SER A 71 -15.93 -1.45 13.68
CA SER A 71 -15.70 -0.02 13.84
C SER A 71 -15.93 0.44 15.28
N GLU A 72 -17.08 0.08 15.88
CA GLU A 72 -17.44 0.44 17.26
C GLU A 72 -16.46 -0.13 18.29
N MET A 73 -15.97 -1.35 18.05
CA MET A 73 -15.02 -2.03 18.96
C MET A 73 -13.55 -1.68 18.69
N ASN A 74 -13.26 -0.85 17.69
CA ASN A 74 -11.91 -0.55 17.22
C ASN A 74 -11.09 -1.83 16.96
N ARG A 75 -11.69 -2.76 16.19
CA ARG A 75 -11.14 -4.07 15.83
C ARG A 75 -10.98 -4.18 14.32
N VAL A 76 -9.99 -4.96 13.92
CA VAL A 76 -9.79 -5.38 12.53
C VAL A 76 -9.87 -6.90 12.46
N MET A 77 -10.25 -7.42 11.30
CA MET A 77 -10.25 -8.87 11.08
C MET A 77 -8.90 -9.30 10.53
N LEU A 78 -8.29 -10.30 11.15
CA LEU A 78 -7.12 -10.96 10.61
C LEU A 78 -7.59 -12.09 9.69
N CYS A 79 -7.10 -12.13 8.46
CA CYS A 79 -7.56 -13.05 7.43
C CYS A 79 -6.37 -13.73 6.72
N SER A 80 -6.58 -14.99 6.33
CA SER A 80 -5.79 -15.67 5.31
C SER A 80 -6.44 -15.45 3.96
N VAL A 81 -5.71 -14.87 3.01
CA VAL A 81 -6.25 -14.51 1.69
C VAL A 81 -5.55 -15.31 0.60
N VAL A 82 -6.34 -16.00 -0.23
CA VAL A 82 -5.87 -16.76 -1.39
C VAL A 82 -6.63 -16.28 -2.63
N TRP A 83 -5.98 -15.45 -3.44
CA TRP A 83 -6.62 -14.80 -4.60
C TRP A 83 -6.87 -15.73 -5.79
N ARG A 84 -6.00 -16.72 -6.02
CA ARG A 84 -6.04 -17.61 -7.19
C ARG A 84 -6.04 -19.06 -6.72
N LYS A 85 -6.62 -19.97 -7.51
CA LYS A 85 -6.50 -21.42 -7.26
C LYS A 85 -5.02 -21.79 -7.19
N MET A 86 -4.65 -22.59 -6.18
CA MET A 86 -3.24 -22.95 -5.89
C MET A 86 -2.34 -21.75 -5.55
N GLY A 87 -2.93 -20.61 -5.19
CA GLY A 87 -2.18 -19.46 -4.69
C GLY A 87 -1.69 -19.69 -3.26
N LYS A 88 -0.53 -19.12 -2.92
CA LYS A 88 -0.06 -19.10 -1.54
C LYS A 88 -0.96 -18.19 -0.68
N PRO A 89 -1.35 -18.61 0.52
CA PRO A 89 -2.10 -17.76 1.43
C PRO A 89 -1.25 -16.56 1.85
N ARG A 90 -1.87 -15.39 1.94
CA ARG A 90 -1.25 -14.17 2.46
C ARG A 90 -2.03 -13.68 3.66
N LEU A 91 -1.33 -13.48 4.77
CA LEU A 91 -1.90 -12.86 5.96
C LEU A 91 -2.27 -11.41 5.66
N SER A 92 -3.49 -11.02 5.95
CA SER A 92 -4.01 -9.67 5.66
C SER A 92 -4.93 -9.19 6.77
N ALA A 93 -4.99 -7.89 6.98
CA ALA A 93 -5.97 -7.24 7.86
C ALA A 93 -7.12 -6.66 7.02
N LEU A 94 -8.36 -6.94 7.40
CA LEU A 94 -9.54 -6.21 6.93
C LEU A 94 -9.85 -5.10 7.91
N ILE A 95 -9.63 -3.87 7.47
CA ILE A 95 -9.82 -2.66 8.25
C ILE A 95 -11.22 -2.12 7.90
N PRO A 96 -12.12 -1.96 8.88
CA PRO A 96 -13.46 -1.44 8.63
C PRO A 96 -13.38 0.01 8.14
N HIS A 97 -14.13 0.33 7.07
CA HIS A 97 -14.29 1.67 6.54
C HIS A 97 -15.77 2.03 6.45
N LEU A 98 -16.16 3.09 7.16
CA LEU A 98 -17.48 3.71 7.02
C LEU A 98 -17.41 4.80 5.95
N GLU A 99 -18.48 4.95 5.19
CA GLU A 99 -18.56 5.87 4.07
C GLU A 99 -18.14 7.31 4.43
N ASP A 100 -17.24 7.88 3.62
CA ASP A 100 -16.65 9.21 3.81
C ASP A 100 -16.69 10.07 2.54
N GLY A 101 -17.61 9.74 1.62
CA GLY A 101 -17.77 10.41 0.32
C GLY A 101 -16.75 9.98 -0.74
N THR A 102 -15.64 9.34 -0.36
CA THR A 102 -14.63 8.82 -1.30
C THR A 102 -14.78 7.32 -1.51
N TYR A 103 -14.91 6.56 -0.42
CA TYR A 103 -15.16 5.13 -0.46
C TYR A 103 -16.51 4.82 0.18
N PRO A 104 -17.27 3.84 -0.36
CA PRO A 104 -18.51 3.40 0.27
C PRO A 104 -18.22 2.59 1.53
N ASN A 105 -19.27 2.13 2.22
CA ASN A 105 -19.12 1.20 3.34
C ASN A 105 -18.46 -0.12 2.89
N GLY A 106 -17.38 -0.52 3.56
CA GLY A 106 -16.65 -1.74 3.21
C GLY A 106 -15.40 -1.97 4.04
N PHE A 107 -14.47 -2.77 3.52
CA PHE A 107 -13.23 -3.10 4.23
C PHE A 107 -12.00 -2.85 3.35
N PHE A 108 -11.02 -2.12 3.88
CA PHE A 108 -9.68 -2.11 3.28
C PHE A 108 -8.95 -3.40 3.64
N LEU A 109 -8.61 -4.18 2.63
CA LEU A 109 -7.70 -5.31 2.76
C LEU A 109 -6.27 -4.80 2.65
N LYS A 110 -5.56 -4.89 3.77
CA LYS A 110 -4.13 -4.57 3.89
C LYS A 110 -3.33 -5.85 4.07
N PRO A 111 -2.52 -6.28 3.08
CA PRO A 111 -1.67 -7.44 3.27
C PRO A 111 -0.53 -7.11 4.24
N LEU A 112 -0.30 -8.02 5.19
CA LEU A 112 0.68 -7.86 6.26
C LEU A 112 1.98 -8.58 5.91
N PRO A 113 3.15 -8.02 6.31
CA PRO A 113 4.42 -8.67 6.08
C PRO A 113 4.58 -9.91 6.97
N TYR A 114 5.16 -10.98 6.41
CA TYR A 114 5.74 -12.05 7.21
C TYR A 114 7.07 -11.60 7.83
N SER A 115 7.57 -12.36 8.81
CA SER A 115 8.85 -12.06 9.47
C SER A 115 10.01 -11.92 8.48
N GLU A 116 10.04 -12.74 7.43
CA GLU A 116 11.07 -12.70 6.37
C GLU A 116 11.01 -11.44 5.50
N GLU A 117 9.85 -10.77 5.42
CA GLU A 117 9.68 -9.54 4.66
C GLU A 117 10.10 -8.30 5.47
N ILE A 118 10.31 -8.43 6.78
CA ILE A 118 10.74 -7.35 7.67
C ILE A 118 12.28 -7.32 7.70
N ARG A 119 12.87 -6.25 7.17
CA ARG A 119 14.32 -6.02 7.17
C ARG A 119 14.80 -5.46 8.51
N SER A 120 15.61 -6.22 9.23
CA SER A 120 16.13 -5.86 10.55
C SER A 120 17.19 -4.75 10.51
N GLU A 121 17.84 -4.55 9.38
CA GLU A 121 18.91 -3.56 9.19
C GLU A 121 18.40 -2.11 9.28
N VAL A 122 17.11 -1.89 9.06
CA VAL A 122 16.48 -0.56 9.18
C VAL A 122 16.32 -0.13 10.63
N GLN A 123 16.11 -1.08 11.56
CA GLN A 123 15.86 -0.77 12.97
C GLN A 123 17.14 -0.41 13.72
N ASN A 124 18.27 -1.03 13.38
CA ASN A 124 19.54 -0.81 14.08
C ASN A 124 20.21 0.53 13.75
N ASN A 125 19.79 1.20 12.67
CA ASN A 125 20.32 2.51 12.25
C ASN A 125 19.55 3.70 12.83
N LEU A 126 18.49 3.46 13.61
CA LEU A 126 17.81 4.52 14.37
C LEU A 126 18.69 4.90 15.56
N LYS A 127 19.64 5.81 15.33
CA LYS A 127 20.35 6.47 16.42
C LYS A 127 19.30 7.10 17.34
N SER A 128 19.37 6.83 18.63
CA SER A 128 18.58 7.55 19.63
C SER A 128 18.90 9.03 19.50
N PHE A 129 17.98 9.82 18.95
CA PHE A 129 18.12 11.26 18.94
C PHE A 129 18.09 11.75 20.38
N ASP A 130 19.12 12.49 20.79
CA ASP A 130 19.16 13.13 22.10
C ASP A 130 18.13 14.27 22.09
N ASN A 131 17.04 14.08 22.84
CA ASN A 131 15.87 14.96 22.80
C ASN A 131 16.12 16.33 23.47
N SER A 132 17.26 16.52 24.14
CA SER A 132 17.51 17.65 25.03
C SER A 132 17.70 19.01 24.36
N GLU A 133 18.01 19.07 23.05
CA GLU A 133 18.29 20.33 22.32
C GLU A 133 17.26 20.67 21.22
N THR A 134 16.11 19.98 21.24
CA THR A 134 15.30 19.78 20.02
C THR A 134 14.07 20.68 19.93
N GLU A 135 13.61 21.32 21.01
CA GLU A 135 12.32 22.05 20.95
C GLU A 135 12.35 23.26 20.02
N GLY A 136 13.41 24.07 20.05
CA GLY A 136 13.57 25.21 19.15
C GLY A 136 13.66 24.77 17.68
N LYS A 137 14.53 23.79 17.39
CA LYS A 137 14.71 23.21 16.06
C LYS A 137 13.44 22.52 15.56
N ALA A 138 12.68 21.86 16.43
CA ALA A 138 11.41 21.22 16.11
C ALA A 138 10.32 22.24 15.79
N ARG A 139 10.27 23.38 16.50
CA ARG A 139 9.33 24.46 16.19
C ARG A 139 9.62 25.07 14.82
N THR A 140 10.89 25.35 14.50
CA THR A 140 11.28 25.83 13.16
C THR A 140 10.94 24.82 12.09
N ALA A 141 11.27 23.53 12.29
CA ALA A 141 10.92 22.46 11.36
C ALA A 141 9.41 22.32 11.16
N MET A 142 8.61 22.48 12.22
CA MET A 142 7.15 22.42 12.13
C MET A 142 6.58 23.62 11.34
N SER A 143 7.17 24.82 11.50
CA SER A 143 6.82 26.00 10.70
C SER A 143 7.13 25.78 9.22
N LEU A 144 8.32 25.27 8.91
CA LEU A 144 8.73 24.87 7.56
C LEU A 144 7.79 23.83 6.95
N ILE A 145 7.47 22.75 7.67
CA ILE A 145 6.55 21.74 7.17
C ILE A 145 5.18 22.36 6.84
N LYS A 146 4.71 23.28 7.69
CA LYS A 146 3.45 23.98 7.46
C LYS A 146 3.48 24.87 6.21
N SER A 147 4.59 25.54 5.92
CA SER A 147 4.74 26.33 4.68
C SER A 147 4.81 25.46 3.43
N PHE A 148 5.32 24.22 3.54
CA PHE A 148 5.34 23.24 2.44
C PHE A 148 4.07 22.38 2.31
N THR A 149 3.17 22.40 3.30
CA THR A 149 1.98 21.55 3.28
C THR A 149 0.97 22.09 2.26
N ASN A 150 0.66 21.28 1.24
CA ASN A 150 -0.42 21.57 0.29
C ASN A 150 -1.75 21.04 0.86
N PRO A 151 -2.68 21.92 1.29
CA PRO A 151 -3.98 21.49 1.83
C PRO A 151 -4.90 20.91 0.76
N ASP A 152 -4.69 21.26 -0.51
CA ASP A 152 -5.52 20.85 -1.64
C ASP A 152 -4.99 19.57 -2.31
N PHE A 153 -4.11 18.82 -1.63
CA PHE A 153 -3.60 17.56 -2.16
C PHE A 153 -4.73 16.52 -2.22
N VAL A 154 -5.06 16.11 -3.44
CA VAL A 154 -5.99 15.01 -3.70
C VAL A 154 -5.20 13.80 -4.20
N VAL A 155 -5.53 12.61 -3.69
CA VAL A 155 -4.92 11.37 -4.16
C VAL A 155 -5.22 11.18 -5.64
N GLY A 156 -4.18 10.95 -6.46
CA GLY A 156 -4.31 10.81 -7.91
C GLY A 156 -4.20 12.12 -8.70
N SER A 157 -4.01 13.26 -8.03
CA SER A 157 -3.76 14.55 -8.68
C SER A 157 -2.44 14.58 -9.46
N ILE A 158 -1.43 13.83 -9.01
CA ILE A 158 -0.12 13.73 -9.67
C ILE A 158 -0.13 12.53 -10.60
N ARG A 159 0.00 12.79 -11.91
CA ARG A 159 0.06 11.73 -12.93
C ARG A 159 1.47 11.16 -13.08
N ASN A 160 1.55 10.02 -13.77
CA ASN A 160 2.82 9.41 -14.12
C ASN A 160 3.32 10.01 -15.46
N PRO A 161 4.34 10.89 -15.44
CA PRO A 161 4.81 11.60 -16.65
C PRO A 161 5.35 10.64 -17.73
N LYS A 162 5.90 9.49 -17.31
CA LYS A 162 6.40 8.49 -18.26
C LYS A 162 5.25 7.86 -19.05
N LEU A 163 4.17 7.47 -18.37
CA LEU A 163 2.98 6.91 -19.02
C LEU A 163 2.32 7.95 -19.94
N ASP A 164 2.18 9.18 -19.48
CA ASP A 164 1.58 10.25 -20.28
C ASP A 164 2.41 10.54 -21.55
N THR A 165 3.75 10.51 -21.46
CA THR A 165 4.64 10.65 -22.61
C THR A 165 4.51 9.48 -23.59
N GLU A 166 4.42 8.25 -23.08
CA GLU A 166 4.19 7.05 -23.89
C GLU A 166 2.85 7.12 -24.63
N TRP A 167 1.77 7.57 -23.97
CA TRP A 167 0.47 7.78 -24.60
C TRP A 167 0.49 8.89 -25.65
N ALA A 168 1.16 10.01 -25.40
CA ALA A 168 1.33 11.08 -26.37
C ALA A 168 2.08 10.60 -27.63
N ALA A 169 3.05 9.71 -27.47
CA ALA A 169 3.74 9.07 -28.60
C ALA A 169 2.81 8.18 -29.43
N VAL A 170 1.99 7.35 -28.78
CA VAL A 170 0.99 6.49 -29.43
C VAL A 170 -0.04 7.33 -30.18
N GLU A 171 -0.50 8.42 -29.57
CA GLU A 171 -1.44 9.35 -30.19
C GLU A 171 -0.85 10.03 -31.43
N ALA A 172 0.39 10.53 -31.35
CA ALA A 172 1.09 11.12 -32.49
C ALA A 172 1.23 10.14 -33.66
N LEU A 173 1.58 8.87 -33.37
CA LEU A 173 1.65 7.82 -34.38
C LEU A 173 0.28 7.53 -35.01
N ALA A 174 -0.79 7.45 -34.20
CA ALA A 174 -2.15 7.22 -34.68
C ALA A 174 -2.66 8.35 -35.58
N LEU A 175 -2.30 9.60 -35.26
CA LEU A 175 -2.66 10.79 -36.02
C LEU A 175 -1.67 11.13 -37.15
N GLN A 176 -0.64 10.31 -37.36
CA GLN A 176 0.44 10.53 -38.34
C GLN A 176 1.13 11.91 -38.17
N ARG A 177 1.24 12.38 -36.93
CA ARG A 177 1.99 13.59 -36.57
C ARG A 177 3.47 13.27 -36.40
N THR A 178 4.32 14.23 -36.75
CA THR A 178 5.78 14.09 -36.62
C THR A 178 6.27 14.61 -35.26
N ASP A 179 5.49 15.49 -34.65
CA ASP A 179 5.73 16.10 -33.35
C ASP A 179 4.87 15.44 -32.25
N MET A 180 5.44 15.40 -31.05
CA MET A 180 4.81 14.90 -29.83
C MET A 180 4.51 16.07 -28.90
N GLU A 181 3.35 16.03 -28.25
CA GLU A 181 3.02 16.99 -27.20
C GLU A 181 4.02 16.87 -26.04
N LYS A 182 4.51 18.02 -25.56
CA LYS A 182 5.42 18.06 -24.42
C LYS A 182 4.61 17.97 -23.13
N ILE A 183 4.64 16.79 -22.51
CA ILE A 183 4.04 16.58 -21.19
C ILE A 183 4.88 17.25 -20.11
N LYS A 184 4.23 18.04 -19.24
CA LYS A 184 4.87 18.63 -18.07
C LYS A 184 4.97 17.58 -16.95
N ASP A 185 6.15 17.44 -16.37
CA ASP A 185 6.35 16.58 -15.20
C ASP A 185 5.84 17.27 -13.92
N GLU A 186 4.73 16.75 -13.41
CA GLU A 186 4.09 17.20 -12.16
C GLU A 186 4.72 16.58 -10.91
N THR A 187 5.59 15.57 -11.05
CA THR A 187 6.29 14.94 -9.92
C THR A 187 7.45 15.78 -9.40
N MET A 188 7.94 16.71 -10.23
CA MET A 188 9.01 17.63 -9.86
C MET A 188 8.50 18.75 -8.95
N PRO A 189 9.21 19.07 -7.84
CA PRO A 189 8.80 20.13 -6.95
C PRO A 189 8.84 21.50 -7.67
N PRO A 190 7.92 22.42 -7.36
CA PRO A 190 7.90 23.75 -7.97
C PRO A 190 9.11 24.57 -7.49
N SER A 191 10.15 24.63 -8.32
CA SER A 191 11.44 25.25 -8.00
C SER A 191 11.33 26.70 -7.49
N HIS A 192 10.44 27.50 -8.09
CA HIS A 192 10.19 28.87 -7.65
C HIS A 192 9.48 28.95 -6.29
N GLY A 193 8.53 28.04 -6.02
CA GLY A 193 7.79 28.03 -4.76
C GLY A 193 8.69 27.63 -3.59
N VAL A 194 9.54 26.63 -3.80
CA VAL A 194 10.50 26.15 -2.79
C VAL A 194 11.53 27.22 -2.46
N LYS A 195 12.12 27.88 -3.47
CA LYS A 195 13.10 28.96 -3.23
C LYS A 195 12.52 30.11 -2.43
N ARG A 196 11.31 30.57 -2.79
CA ARG A 196 10.64 31.66 -2.05
C ARG A 196 10.44 31.32 -0.58
N ILE A 197 10.11 30.07 -0.24
CA ILE A 197 9.92 29.65 1.15
C ILE A 197 11.25 29.60 1.90
N LEU A 198 12.32 29.13 1.26
CA LEU A 198 13.65 29.05 1.87
C LEU A 198 14.27 30.45 2.07
N ASP A 199 14.09 31.36 1.11
CA ASP A 199 14.62 32.72 1.17
C ASP A 199 13.88 33.59 2.23
N MET A 200 12.71 33.16 2.72
CA MET A 200 11.94 33.86 3.75
C MET A 200 12.38 33.55 5.19
N ASP A 201 13.22 32.53 5.40
CA ASP A 201 13.74 32.14 6.72
C ASP A 201 15.15 32.71 7.03
N ASP A 202 15.78 33.40 6.06
CA ASP A 202 17.12 34.02 6.18
C ASP A 202 17.08 35.53 6.57
N ASP A 203 15.89 36.13 6.71
CA ASP A 203 15.64 37.51 7.18
C ASP A 203 14.99 37.52 8.59
#